data_AF-A0A6I6FAI6-F1
#
_entry.id   AF-A0A6I6FAI6-F1
#
_cell.length_a   1.000
_cell.length_b   1.000
_cell.length_c   1.000
_cell.angle_alpha   90.00
_cell.angle_beta   90.00
_cell.angle_gamma   90.00
#
_symmetry.space_group_name_H-M   'P 1'
#
loop_
_entity.id
_entity.type
_entity.pdbx_description
1 polymer ?
#
loop_
_entity_poly.entity_id
_entity_poly.type
_entity_poly.pdbx_seq_one_letter_code
_entity_poly.pdbx_strand_id
1 'polypeptide(L)'
;MKNYLNRALFYKEWKSMMPLSGAFLCQIFLLVIMPFINSVQNLQEEINRGTYNYNKYYLHFFSDFFIGEGVVQVVAAGTLILIGTFIIGIDTMGRKYDSLSAMPFKREEIILTKWTIAALTVVIPVILSSVVMSFIYAGNKNILKVYMNESMILQWTLINCLVYLFVVTFIMLIQSFSGKSILGGIVGTIFLMLPMGLTILINQILRVLALNPNVLSHKQYSSILSKIEGFSLNASLSIYNIDISDEYMLSIYQKSIILAIVIPILVILLVYSFKKTPLERNGYIVIFKPLEIIFKIGVSVCFGLLGGVIASQMIMNHYEIYQFDLNNMTGHLPIVNKIISLAVLFTLLCGCVVYVITNKIVEVSKR
;
A
#
# COMPACT_ATOMS: atom_id res chain seq x y z
N MET A 1 6.23 22.89 -32.69
CA MET A 1 6.04 21.73 -31.78
C MET A 1 5.87 22.28 -30.38
N LYS A 2 4.74 22.04 -29.70
CA LYS A 2 4.55 22.46 -28.30
C LYS A 2 5.48 21.61 -27.42
N ASN A 3 6.47 22.23 -26.80
CA ASN A 3 7.25 21.58 -25.75
C ASN A 3 6.33 21.40 -24.54
N TYR A 4 5.77 20.20 -24.36
CA TYR A 4 4.94 19.84 -23.21
C TYR A 4 5.74 19.83 -21.89
N LEU A 5 7.09 19.75 -21.96
CA LEU A 5 8.00 19.84 -20.83
C LEU A 5 8.72 21.18 -20.84
N ASN A 6 8.25 22.11 -20.00
CA ASN A 6 8.96 23.36 -19.79
C ASN A 6 10.18 23.11 -18.90
N ARG A 7 11.38 23.37 -19.45
CA ARG A 7 12.66 23.17 -18.75
C ARG A 7 12.74 23.94 -17.42
N ALA A 8 12.19 25.16 -17.37
CA ALA A 8 12.22 25.98 -16.16
C ALA A 8 11.34 25.38 -15.04
N LEU A 9 10.15 24.91 -15.41
CA LEU A 9 9.22 24.25 -14.49
C LEU A 9 9.81 22.93 -13.99
N PHE A 10 10.37 22.12 -14.89
CA PHE A 10 11.03 20.87 -14.55
C PHE A 10 12.20 21.08 -13.58
N TYR A 11 13.07 22.06 -13.85
CA TYR A 11 14.20 22.37 -12.97
C TYR A 11 13.75 22.83 -11.57
N LYS A 12 12.73 23.70 -11.49
CA LYS A 12 12.15 24.15 -10.22
C LYS A 12 11.68 22.96 -9.38
N GLU A 13 10.89 22.08 -9.98
CA GLU A 13 10.30 20.94 -9.29
C GLU A 13 11.37 19.89 -8.92
N TRP A 14 12.36 19.65 -9.80
CA TRP A 14 13.47 18.74 -9.52
C TRP A 14 14.30 19.20 -8.33
N LYS A 15 14.65 20.50 -8.28
CA LYS A 15 15.42 21.07 -7.17
C LYS A 15 14.70 20.91 -5.83
N SER A 16 13.36 21.00 -5.83
CA SER A 16 12.54 20.77 -4.64
C SER A 16 12.57 19.30 -4.18
N MET A 17 12.62 18.36 -5.12
CA MET A 17 12.59 16.92 -4.86
C MET A 17 13.96 16.27 -4.65
N MET A 18 15.04 16.98 -4.94
CA MET A 18 16.40 16.48 -4.82
C MET A 18 16.73 15.80 -3.46
N PRO A 19 16.39 16.36 -2.28
CA PRO A 19 16.69 15.69 -1.01
C PRO A 19 15.88 14.40 -0.81
N LEU A 20 14.62 14.36 -1.23
CA LEU A 20 13.77 13.17 -1.15
C LEU A 20 14.24 12.07 -2.09
N SER A 21 14.65 12.45 -3.31
CA SER A 21 15.28 11.54 -4.28
C SER A 21 16.57 10.94 -3.73
N GLY A 22 17.44 11.76 -3.13
CA GLY A 22 18.66 11.30 -2.48
C GLY A 22 18.41 10.35 -1.32
N ALA A 23 17.39 10.62 -0.49
CA ALA A 23 16.99 9.74 0.61
C ALA A 23 16.51 8.37 0.10
N PHE A 24 15.68 8.35 -0.94
CA PHE A 24 15.18 7.10 -1.53
C PHE A 24 16.29 6.30 -2.24
N LEU A 25 17.22 6.98 -2.93
CA LEU A 25 18.43 6.36 -3.46
C LEU A 25 19.28 5.70 -2.36
N CYS A 26 19.53 6.44 -1.28
CA CYS A 26 20.30 5.95 -0.13
C CYS A 26 19.62 4.72 0.50
N GLN A 27 18.31 4.76 0.65
CA GLN A 27 17.54 3.64 1.16
C GLN A 27 17.64 2.40 0.26
N ILE A 28 17.46 2.53 -1.06
CA ILE A 28 17.59 1.40 -1.99
C ILE A 28 19.02 0.83 -1.93
N PHE A 29 20.03 1.68 -1.84
CA PHE A 29 21.41 1.24 -1.68
C PHE A 29 21.60 0.41 -0.40
N LEU A 30 21.13 0.92 0.75
CA LEU A 30 21.30 0.27 2.04
C LEU A 30 20.47 -1.01 2.21
N LEU A 31 19.24 -1.04 1.67
CA LEU A 31 18.29 -2.13 1.91
C LEU A 31 18.24 -3.18 0.80
N VAL A 32 18.73 -2.87 -0.41
CA VAL A 32 18.75 -3.81 -1.54
C VAL A 32 20.18 -4.19 -1.91
N ILE A 33 21.01 -3.20 -2.24
CA ILE A 33 22.35 -3.47 -2.81
C ILE A 33 23.29 -4.06 -1.74
N MET A 34 23.34 -3.48 -0.54
CA MET A 34 24.24 -3.95 0.52
C MET A 34 23.94 -5.38 0.99
N PRO A 35 22.67 -5.78 1.27
CA PRO A 35 22.35 -7.16 1.62
C PRO A 35 22.69 -8.15 0.51
N PHE A 36 22.48 -7.75 -0.75
CA PHE A 36 22.85 -8.57 -1.91
C PHE A 36 24.36 -8.78 -2.03
N ILE A 37 25.17 -7.73 -1.84
CA ILE A 37 26.63 -7.85 -1.85
C ILE A 37 27.09 -8.77 -0.71
N ASN A 38 26.55 -8.55 0.50
CA ASN A 38 26.90 -9.35 1.68
C ASN A 38 26.56 -10.83 1.49
N SER A 39 25.41 -11.16 0.92
CA SER A 39 25.03 -12.55 0.68
C SER A 39 25.94 -13.24 -0.35
N VAL A 40 26.32 -12.54 -1.42
CA VAL A 40 27.26 -13.05 -2.42
C VAL A 40 28.66 -13.24 -1.81
N GLN A 41 29.13 -12.30 -0.99
CA GLN A 41 30.42 -12.41 -0.30
C GLN A 41 30.45 -13.57 0.69
N ASN A 42 29.41 -13.74 1.52
CA ASN A 42 29.31 -14.85 2.46
C ASN A 42 29.31 -16.21 1.74
N LEU A 43 28.57 -16.31 0.63
CA LEU A 43 28.57 -17.51 -0.20
C LEU A 43 29.97 -17.82 -0.75
N GLN A 44 30.71 -16.81 -1.20
CA GLN A 44 32.06 -16.98 -1.71
C GLN A 44 33.06 -17.35 -0.61
N GLU A 45 32.93 -16.79 0.59
CA GLU A 45 33.74 -17.19 1.75
C GLU A 45 33.52 -18.64 2.15
N GLU A 46 32.27 -19.10 2.19
CA GLU A 46 31.95 -20.51 2.50
C GLU A 46 32.51 -21.48 1.47
N ILE A 47 32.48 -21.11 0.18
CA ILE A 47 33.10 -21.89 -0.90
C ILE A 47 34.61 -21.97 -0.69
N ASN A 48 35.26 -20.84 -0.41
CA ASN A 48 36.71 -20.77 -0.22
C ASN A 48 37.18 -21.56 1.02
N ARG A 49 36.36 -21.63 2.09
CA ARG A 49 36.67 -22.38 3.32
C ARG A 49 36.45 -23.89 3.18
N GLY A 50 35.92 -24.37 2.06
CA GLY A 50 35.60 -25.78 1.87
C GLY A 50 34.47 -26.30 2.76
N THR A 51 33.79 -25.41 3.50
CA THR A 51 32.55 -25.70 4.25
C THR A 51 31.32 -25.66 3.34
N TYR A 52 31.55 -25.72 2.02
CA TYR A 52 30.54 -25.74 0.99
C TYR A 52 29.64 -26.95 1.16
N ASN A 53 28.46 -26.72 1.71
CA ASN A 53 27.35 -27.65 1.63
C ASN A 53 26.29 -26.98 0.78
N TYR A 54 25.60 -27.74 -0.08
CA TYR A 54 24.48 -27.21 -0.85
C TYR A 54 23.41 -26.76 0.15
N ASN A 55 23.41 -25.47 0.46
CA ASN A 55 22.68 -24.95 1.58
C ASN A 55 21.34 -24.43 1.07
N LYS A 56 20.26 -25.12 1.46
CA LYS A 56 18.88 -24.72 1.20
C LYS A 56 18.62 -23.26 1.64
N TYR A 57 19.41 -22.77 2.59
CA TYR A 57 19.44 -21.37 3.02
C TYR A 57 19.64 -20.38 1.87
N TYR A 58 20.66 -20.53 1.02
CA TYR A 58 20.92 -19.54 -0.04
C TYR A 58 19.87 -19.58 -1.16
N LEU A 59 19.31 -20.76 -1.45
CA LEU A 59 18.18 -20.87 -2.37
C LEU A 59 16.97 -20.12 -1.86
N HIS A 60 16.62 -20.33 -0.58
CA HIS A 60 15.51 -19.64 0.07
C HIS A 60 15.79 -18.13 0.16
N PHE A 61 17.00 -17.74 0.54
CA PHE A 61 17.38 -16.33 0.62
C PHE A 61 17.22 -15.62 -0.73
N PHE A 62 17.77 -16.17 -1.81
CA PHE A 62 17.67 -15.52 -3.12
C PHE A 62 16.25 -15.59 -3.67
N SER A 63 15.48 -16.67 -3.43
CA SER A 63 14.06 -16.67 -3.77
C SER A 63 13.34 -15.55 -3.04
N ASP A 64 13.44 -15.45 -1.71
CA ASP A 64 12.73 -14.46 -0.91
C ASP A 64 13.17 -13.03 -1.20
N PHE A 65 14.46 -12.82 -1.46
CA PHE A 65 15.01 -11.52 -1.77
C PHE A 65 14.38 -10.93 -3.05
N PHE A 66 14.17 -11.76 -4.09
CA PHE A 66 13.55 -11.33 -5.34
C PHE A 66 12.02 -11.44 -5.36
N ILE A 67 11.46 -12.34 -4.57
CA ILE A 67 10.02 -12.60 -4.48
C ILE A 67 9.37 -11.68 -3.42
N GLY A 68 10.17 -11.06 -2.57
CA GLY A 68 9.78 -9.92 -1.78
C GLY A 68 9.09 -10.31 -0.49
N GLU A 69 9.87 -10.79 0.47
CA GLU A 69 9.50 -10.70 1.88
C GLU A 69 10.35 -9.63 2.58
N GLY A 70 9.69 -8.82 3.40
CA GLY A 70 10.35 -8.21 4.54
C GLY A 70 10.34 -6.69 4.62
N VAL A 71 10.94 -6.25 5.72
CA VAL A 71 11.07 -4.89 6.22
C VAL A 71 11.41 -3.87 5.12
N VAL A 72 12.18 -4.28 4.10
CA VAL A 72 12.57 -3.46 2.96
C VAL A 72 11.36 -2.84 2.24
N GLN A 73 10.32 -3.63 1.96
CA GLN A 73 9.14 -3.16 1.22
C GLN A 73 8.25 -2.26 2.07
N VAL A 74 8.15 -2.54 3.38
CA VAL A 74 7.40 -1.68 4.32
C VAL A 74 8.07 -0.32 4.44
N VAL A 75 9.40 -0.28 4.58
CA VAL A 75 10.16 0.97 4.63
C VAL A 75 10.09 1.68 3.27
N ALA A 76 10.16 0.96 2.15
CA ALA A 76 9.96 1.51 0.81
C ALA A 76 8.58 2.16 0.67
N ALA A 77 7.51 1.46 1.02
CA ALA A 77 6.15 2.00 1.00
C ALA A 77 6.03 3.28 1.83
N GLY A 78 6.59 3.31 3.05
CA GLY A 78 6.61 4.49 3.91
C GLY A 78 7.27 5.70 3.24
N THR A 79 8.44 5.51 2.62
CA THR A 79 9.12 6.61 1.90
C THR A 79 8.41 7.05 0.63
N LEU A 80 7.78 6.13 -0.12
CA LEU A 80 6.99 6.46 -1.30
C LEU A 80 5.75 7.28 -0.94
N ILE A 81 5.10 6.95 0.18
CA ILE A 81 4.01 7.76 0.74
C ILE A 81 4.54 9.17 1.05
N LEU A 82 5.67 9.30 1.75
CA LEU A 82 6.27 10.60 2.01
C LEU A 82 6.53 11.37 0.71
N ILE A 83 7.17 10.77 -0.28
CA ILE A 83 7.43 11.38 -1.59
C ILE A 83 6.13 11.89 -2.23
N GLY A 84 5.10 11.03 -2.33
CA GLY A 84 3.81 11.42 -2.90
C GLY A 84 3.18 12.60 -2.16
N THR A 85 3.23 12.59 -0.82
CA THR A 85 2.67 13.65 0.03
C THR A 85 3.38 14.99 -0.11
N PHE A 86 4.71 14.98 -0.17
CA PHE A 86 5.50 16.19 -0.28
C PHE A 86 5.41 16.82 -1.68
N ILE A 87 5.32 16.02 -2.75
CA ILE A 87 5.28 16.53 -4.14
C ILE A 87 4.12 17.48 -4.40
N ILE A 88 2.93 17.10 -3.98
CA ILE A 88 1.75 17.97 -4.07
C ILE A 88 1.70 18.91 -2.87
N GLY A 89 2.21 18.48 -1.71
CA GLY A 89 2.10 19.22 -0.46
C GLY A 89 2.84 20.55 -0.45
N ILE A 90 4.02 20.61 -1.06
CA ILE A 90 4.87 21.82 -1.05
C ILE A 90 4.17 23.03 -1.67
N ASP A 91 3.33 22.80 -2.69
CA ASP A 91 2.63 23.87 -3.41
C ASP A 91 1.21 24.12 -2.92
N THR A 92 0.60 23.12 -2.27
CA THR A 92 -0.76 23.25 -1.70
C THR A 92 -0.76 23.78 -0.26
N MET A 93 0.41 23.87 0.39
CA MET A 93 0.55 24.46 1.73
C MET A 93 0.53 26.00 1.69
N GLY A 94 -0.59 26.58 2.14
CA GLY A 94 -0.71 28.01 2.47
C GLY A 94 -0.69 28.94 1.25
N ARG A 95 -0.06 30.12 1.42
CA ARG A 95 -0.02 31.22 0.42
C ARG A 95 0.75 30.89 -0.88
N LYS A 96 1.37 29.72 -0.98
CA LYS A 96 2.12 29.29 -2.17
C LYS A 96 1.22 28.88 -3.33
N TYR A 97 -0.04 28.54 -3.05
CA TYR A 97 -1.01 28.19 -4.08
C TYR A 97 -1.41 29.39 -4.94
N ASP A 98 -1.53 30.59 -4.34
CA ASP A 98 -1.79 31.84 -5.08
C ASP A 98 -0.64 32.14 -6.05
N SER A 99 0.60 31.91 -5.61
CA SER A 99 1.78 32.02 -6.47
C SER A 99 1.79 30.99 -7.60
N LEU A 100 1.36 29.74 -7.34
CA LEU A 100 1.21 28.72 -8.37
C LEU A 100 0.13 29.11 -9.40
N SER A 101 -0.97 29.71 -8.94
CA SER A 101 -2.07 30.15 -9.80
C SER A 101 -1.69 31.35 -10.68
N ALA A 102 -0.70 32.14 -10.26
CA ALA A 102 -0.16 33.28 -11.01
C ALA A 102 0.92 32.89 -12.04
N MET A 103 1.37 31.62 -12.06
CA MET A 103 2.36 31.18 -13.04
C MET A 103 1.76 31.11 -14.45
N PRO A 104 2.51 31.47 -15.51
CA PRO A 104 2.05 31.43 -16.90
C PRO A 104 2.06 30.00 -17.47
N PHE A 105 1.65 29.00 -16.68
CA PHE A 105 1.61 27.59 -17.05
C PHE A 105 0.22 27.01 -16.88
N LYS A 106 -0.14 26.04 -17.72
CA LYS A 106 -1.41 25.34 -17.55
C LYS A 106 -1.34 24.41 -16.34
N ARG A 107 -2.45 24.27 -15.62
CA ARG A 107 -2.55 23.32 -14.48
C ARG A 107 -2.20 21.89 -14.87
N GLU A 108 -2.54 21.48 -16.08
CA GLU A 108 -2.20 20.17 -16.66
C GLU A 108 -0.67 19.98 -16.82
N GLU A 109 0.03 21.01 -17.29
CA GLU A 109 1.49 20.98 -17.46
C GLU A 109 2.21 20.94 -16.11
N ILE A 110 1.67 21.65 -15.11
CA ILE A 110 2.18 21.63 -13.73
C ILE A 110 2.08 20.22 -13.14
N ILE A 111 0.90 19.61 -13.17
CA ILE A 111 0.71 18.29 -12.54
C ILE A 111 1.44 17.18 -13.29
N LEU A 112 1.52 17.23 -14.62
CA LEU A 112 2.31 16.28 -15.41
C LEU A 112 3.81 16.43 -15.12
N THR A 113 4.33 17.65 -14.99
CA THR A 113 5.73 17.88 -14.63
C THR A 113 6.04 17.34 -13.23
N LYS A 114 5.13 17.56 -12.26
CA LYS A 114 5.25 16.97 -10.92
C LYS A 114 5.25 15.45 -10.95
N TRP A 115 4.32 14.85 -11.68
CA TRP A 115 4.21 13.41 -11.79
C TRP A 115 5.45 12.80 -12.47
N THR A 116 5.94 13.39 -13.56
CA THR A 116 7.16 12.90 -14.24
C THR A 116 8.37 12.94 -13.33
N ILE A 117 8.53 13.99 -12.51
CA ILE A 117 9.62 14.05 -11.53
C ILE A 117 9.43 12.99 -10.46
N ALA A 118 8.21 12.82 -9.93
CA ALA A 118 7.89 11.74 -8.99
C ALA A 118 8.28 10.37 -9.55
N ALA A 119 7.88 10.09 -10.80
CA ALA A 119 8.17 8.86 -11.50
C ALA A 119 9.69 8.65 -11.65
N LEU A 120 10.43 9.67 -12.08
CA LEU A 120 11.89 9.58 -12.20
C LEU A 120 12.57 9.35 -10.86
N THR A 121 12.15 10.03 -9.79
CA THR A 121 12.73 9.86 -8.44
C THR A 121 12.59 8.44 -7.90
N VAL A 122 11.57 7.70 -8.36
CA VAL A 122 11.30 6.34 -7.89
C VAL A 122 11.88 5.28 -8.82
N VAL A 123 11.81 5.50 -10.14
CA VAL A 123 12.23 4.50 -11.14
C VAL A 123 13.76 4.45 -11.27
N ILE A 124 14.44 5.60 -11.26
CA ILE A 124 15.90 5.66 -11.44
C ILE A 124 16.65 4.84 -10.37
N PRO A 125 16.33 4.94 -9.07
CA PRO A 125 16.99 4.15 -8.03
C PRO A 125 16.85 2.64 -8.23
N VAL A 126 15.66 2.18 -8.62
CA VAL A 126 15.39 0.75 -8.84
C VAL A 126 16.17 0.25 -10.05
N ILE A 127 16.18 0.99 -11.16
CA ILE A 127 16.97 0.64 -12.34
C ILE A 127 18.47 0.64 -12.03
N LEU A 128 18.95 1.63 -11.28
CA LEU A 128 20.37 1.69 -10.91
C LEU A 128 20.75 0.49 -10.04
N SER A 129 19.89 0.12 -9.08
CA SER A 129 20.11 -1.04 -8.22
C SER A 129 20.20 -2.35 -9.01
N SER A 130 19.39 -2.51 -10.06
CA SER A 130 19.43 -3.72 -10.87
C SER A 130 20.59 -3.79 -11.83
N VAL A 131 21.05 -2.65 -12.34
CA VAL A 131 22.29 -2.57 -13.11
C VAL A 131 23.45 -3.04 -12.23
N VAL A 132 23.54 -2.57 -10.98
CA VAL A 132 24.58 -3.00 -10.04
C VAL A 132 24.46 -4.49 -9.72
N MET A 133 23.26 -5.00 -9.40
CA MET A 133 23.05 -6.43 -9.14
C MET A 133 23.40 -7.30 -10.36
N SER A 134 23.10 -6.83 -11.57
CA SER A 134 23.42 -7.54 -12.82
C SER A 134 24.93 -7.61 -13.05
N PHE A 135 25.68 -6.55 -12.76
CA PHE A 135 27.14 -6.57 -12.82
C PHE A 135 27.74 -7.57 -11.81
N ILE A 136 27.23 -7.59 -10.58
CA ILE A 136 27.68 -8.54 -9.54
C ILE A 136 27.36 -9.98 -9.96
N TYR A 137 26.17 -10.22 -10.49
CA TYR A 137 25.76 -11.53 -10.99
C TYR A 137 26.64 -11.98 -12.16
N ALA A 138 26.92 -11.10 -13.13
CA ALA A 138 27.80 -11.42 -14.26
C ALA A 138 29.22 -11.76 -13.81
N GLY A 139 29.76 -11.05 -12.80
CA GLY A 139 31.08 -11.34 -12.23
C GLY A 139 31.16 -12.68 -11.49
N ASN A 140 30.05 -13.16 -10.91
CA ASN A 140 30.00 -14.37 -10.08
C ASN A 140 29.13 -15.48 -10.68
N LYS A 141 28.96 -15.48 -12.01
CA LYS A 141 28.01 -16.34 -12.73
C LYS A 141 28.19 -17.84 -12.45
N ASN A 142 29.43 -18.29 -12.29
CA ASN A 142 29.75 -19.71 -12.05
C ASN A 142 29.14 -20.23 -10.73
N ILE A 143 29.03 -19.36 -9.72
CA ILE A 143 28.51 -19.70 -8.40
C ILE A 143 27.00 -19.46 -8.36
N LEU A 144 26.57 -18.28 -8.83
CA LEU A 144 25.21 -17.80 -8.63
C LEU A 144 24.17 -18.47 -9.53
N LYS A 145 24.55 -18.99 -10.69
CA LYS A 145 23.61 -19.64 -11.62
C LYS A 145 22.85 -20.83 -11.00
N VAL A 146 23.40 -21.45 -9.95
CA VAL A 146 22.73 -22.53 -9.21
C VAL A 146 21.57 -22.02 -8.37
N TYR A 147 21.65 -20.77 -7.89
CA TYR A 147 20.72 -20.19 -6.94
C TYR A 147 19.73 -19.22 -7.57
N MET A 148 20.11 -18.57 -8.67
CA MET A 148 19.34 -17.48 -9.25
C MET A 148 19.48 -17.41 -10.77
N ASN A 149 18.42 -16.96 -11.41
CA ASN A 149 18.39 -16.71 -12.85
C ASN A 149 18.44 -15.22 -13.16
N GLU A 150 19.01 -14.86 -14.31
CA GLU A 150 19.04 -13.48 -14.82
C GLU A 150 17.62 -12.87 -14.93
N SER A 151 16.63 -13.70 -15.24
CA SER A 151 15.22 -13.29 -15.32
C SER A 151 14.65 -12.84 -13.97
N MET A 152 15.15 -13.33 -12.84
CA MET A 152 14.66 -12.95 -11.51
C MET A 152 14.97 -11.48 -11.20
N ILE A 153 16.16 -11.01 -11.58
CA ILE A 153 16.56 -9.60 -11.43
C ILE A 153 15.63 -8.71 -12.25
N LEU A 154 15.37 -9.08 -13.51
CA LEU A 154 14.48 -8.32 -14.38
C LEU A 154 13.03 -8.32 -13.88
N GLN A 155 12.51 -9.47 -13.47
CA GLN A 155 11.16 -9.57 -12.89
C GLN A 155 11.02 -8.69 -11.65
N TRP A 156 12.00 -8.74 -10.75
CA TRP A 156 12.04 -7.89 -9.56
C TRP A 156 12.08 -6.40 -9.92
N THR A 157 12.88 -5.99 -10.92
CA THR A 157 12.89 -4.58 -11.34
C THR A 157 11.55 -4.12 -11.85
N LEU A 158 10.93 -4.94 -12.70
CA LEU A 158 9.73 -4.57 -13.40
C LEU A 158 8.57 -4.45 -12.42
N ILE A 159 8.40 -5.43 -11.53
CA ILE A 159 7.33 -5.38 -10.53
C ILE A 159 7.53 -4.24 -9.53
N ASN A 160 8.76 -4.01 -9.02
CA ASN A 160 9.00 -2.94 -8.05
C ASN A 160 8.86 -1.55 -8.68
N CYS A 161 9.35 -1.33 -9.91
CA CYS A 161 9.12 -0.07 -10.62
C CYS A 161 7.63 0.23 -10.77
N LEU A 162 6.84 -0.77 -11.18
CA LEU A 162 5.39 -0.60 -11.38
C LEU A 162 4.65 -0.38 -10.06
N VAL A 163 4.93 -1.17 -9.01
CA VAL A 163 4.31 -1.01 -7.70
C VAL A 163 4.64 0.35 -7.10
N TYR A 164 5.90 0.77 -7.15
CA TYR A 164 6.30 2.03 -6.56
C TYR A 164 5.72 3.24 -7.32
N LEU A 165 5.66 3.16 -8.66
CA LEU A 165 4.94 4.14 -9.47
C LEU A 165 3.45 4.18 -9.10
N PHE A 166 2.80 3.03 -8.98
CA PHE A 166 1.40 2.93 -8.57
C PHE A 166 1.18 3.61 -7.21
N VAL A 167 1.97 3.29 -6.19
CA VAL A 167 1.85 3.88 -4.84
C VAL A 167 1.96 5.39 -4.89
N VAL A 168 3.00 5.93 -5.55
CA VAL A 168 3.19 7.39 -5.63
C VAL A 168 2.07 8.06 -6.43
N THR A 169 1.66 7.49 -7.57
CA THR A 169 0.54 8.04 -8.36
C THR A 169 -0.78 8.06 -7.58
N PHE A 170 -1.05 7.00 -6.82
CA PHE A 170 -2.26 6.88 -6.03
C PHE A 170 -2.28 7.87 -4.87
N ILE A 171 -1.19 8.03 -4.13
CA ILE A 171 -1.08 9.04 -3.08
C ILE A 171 -1.26 10.44 -3.66
N MET A 172 -0.61 10.74 -4.79
CA MET A 172 -0.78 12.01 -5.50
C MET A 172 -2.25 12.25 -5.89
N LEU A 173 -2.94 11.21 -6.39
CA LEU A 173 -4.35 11.30 -6.73
C LEU A 173 -5.21 11.64 -5.51
N ILE A 174 -5.11 10.86 -4.43
CA ILE A 174 -5.92 11.08 -3.23
C ILE A 174 -5.65 12.45 -2.62
N GLN A 175 -4.38 12.89 -2.62
CA GLN A 175 -4.02 14.20 -2.14
C GLN A 175 -4.59 15.33 -3.00
N SER A 176 -4.73 15.16 -4.32
CA SER A 176 -5.41 16.13 -5.17
C SER A 176 -6.89 16.32 -4.81
N PHE A 177 -7.51 15.33 -4.16
CA PHE A 177 -8.88 15.40 -3.64
C PHE A 177 -8.97 16.05 -2.25
N SER A 178 -7.85 16.25 -1.55
CA SER A 178 -7.81 16.82 -0.21
C SER A 178 -7.25 18.25 -0.23
N GLY A 179 -7.93 19.16 0.46
CA GLY A 179 -7.50 20.57 0.56
C GLY A 179 -6.39 20.77 1.58
N LYS A 180 -6.01 19.73 2.33
CA LYS A 180 -4.88 19.73 3.27
C LYS A 180 -3.92 18.61 2.89
N SER A 181 -2.71 18.98 2.49
CA SER A 181 -1.70 18.07 1.97
C SER A 181 -1.36 16.89 2.89
N ILE A 182 -1.14 17.15 4.18
CA ILE A 182 -0.81 16.12 5.17
C ILE A 182 -1.98 15.15 5.38
N LEU A 183 -3.21 15.67 5.50
CA LEU A 183 -4.40 14.83 5.67
C LEU A 183 -4.65 13.98 4.42
N GLY A 184 -4.47 14.53 3.22
CA GLY A 184 -4.56 13.78 1.97
C GLY A 184 -3.59 12.61 1.91
N GLY A 185 -2.38 12.78 2.47
CA GLY A 185 -1.40 11.71 2.61
C GLY A 185 -1.81 10.59 3.55
N ILE A 186 -2.27 10.94 4.74
CA ILE A 186 -2.76 9.98 5.74
C ILE A 186 -3.94 9.19 5.17
N VAL A 187 -4.92 9.91 4.60
CA VAL A 187 -6.11 9.31 3.99
C VAL A 187 -5.71 8.42 2.81
N GLY A 188 -4.79 8.85 1.95
CA GLY A 188 -4.26 8.04 0.85
C GLY A 188 -3.60 6.75 1.32
N THR A 189 -2.85 6.80 2.43
CA THR A 189 -2.23 5.62 3.03
C THR A 189 -3.27 4.62 3.54
N ILE A 190 -4.30 5.13 4.24
CA ILE A 190 -5.41 4.29 4.72
C ILE A 190 -6.11 3.62 3.53
N PHE A 191 -6.37 4.37 2.44
CA PHE A 191 -7.00 3.81 1.25
C PHE A 191 -6.12 2.77 0.52
N LEU A 192 -4.79 2.91 0.52
CA LEU A 192 -3.89 1.89 -0.03
C LEU A 192 -3.96 0.57 0.75
N MET A 193 -4.10 0.64 2.07
CA MET A 193 -4.16 -0.53 2.96
C MET A 193 -5.59 -1.08 3.12
N LEU A 194 -6.60 -0.36 2.65
CA LEU A 194 -8.01 -0.64 2.91
C LEU A 194 -8.48 -2.04 2.46
N PRO A 195 -8.12 -2.58 1.27
CA PRO A 195 -8.55 -3.91 0.87
C PRO A 195 -8.10 -4.99 1.88
N MET A 196 -6.83 -4.95 2.29
CA MET A 196 -6.27 -5.89 3.25
C MET A 196 -6.83 -5.68 4.66
N GLY A 197 -6.95 -4.42 5.09
CA GLY A 197 -7.51 -4.08 6.40
C GLY A 197 -8.96 -4.54 6.56
N LEU A 198 -9.79 -4.37 5.52
CA LEU A 198 -11.17 -4.86 5.53
C LEU A 198 -11.23 -6.38 5.62
N THR A 199 -10.38 -7.10 4.90
CA THR A 199 -10.34 -8.56 4.94
C THR A 199 -10.02 -9.07 6.34
N ILE A 200 -9.04 -8.47 7.01
CA ILE A 200 -8.70 -8.82 8.40
C ILE A 200 -9.89 -8.58 9.34
N LEU A 201 -10.56 -7.42 9.22
CA LEU A 201 -11.71 -7.09 10.07
C LEU A 201 -12.92 -8.01 9.81
N ILE A 202 -13.21 -8.31 8.55
CA ILE A 202 -14.30 -9.20 8.15
C ILE A 202 -14.01 -10.63 8.63
N ASN A 203 -12.78 -11.11 8.48
CA ASN A 203 -12.37 -12.44 8.95
C ASN A 203 -12.64 -12.60 10.45
N GLN A 204 -12.25 -11.62 11.27
CA GLN A 204 -12.50 -11.66 12.71
C GLN A 204 -13.99 -11.74 13.04
N ILE A 205 -14.83 -10.97 12.34
CA ILE A 205 -16.28 -11.03 12.55
C ILE A 205 -16.85 -12.38 12.09
N LEU A 206 -16.48 -12.86 10.90
CA LEU A 206 -16.91 -14.17 10.40
C LEU A 206 -16.51 -15.31 11.34
N ARG A 207 -15.34 -15.22 11.98
CA ARG A 207 -14.88 -16.18 12.98
C ARG A 207 -15.79 -16.21 14.20
N VAL A 208 -16.28 -15.05 14.65
CA VAL A 208 -17.24 -14.96 15.75
C VAL A 208 -18.60 -15.55 15.35
N LEU A 209 -19.07 -15.30 14.12
CA LEU A 209 -20.30 -15.94 13.63
C LEU A 209 -20.16 -17.47 13.50
N ALA A 210 -18.98 -17.95 13.10
CA ALA A 210 -18.66 -19.37 12.97
C ALA A 210 -18.60 -20.13 14.31
N LEU A 211 -18.65 -19.43 15.46
CA LEU A 211 -18.79 -20.08 16.77
C LEU A 211 -20.15 -20.77 16.91
N ASN A 212 -21.18 -20.30 16.19
CA ASN A 212 -22.47 -20.96 16.16
C ASN A 212 -22.67 -21.67 14.81
N PRO A 213 -22.65 -23.02 14.78
CA PRO A 213 -22.82 -23.78 13.54
C PRO A 213 -24.20 -23.61 12.90
N ASN A 214 -25.23 -23.19 13.66
CA ASN A 214 -26.56 -22.88 13.11
C ASN A 214 -26.59 -21.54 12.36
N VAL A 215 -25.65 -20.63 12.63
CA VAL A 215 -25.52 -19.34 11.94
C VAL A 215 -24.57 -19.46 10.77
N LEU A 216 -23.37 -20.01 11.00
CA LEU A 216 -22.36 -20.19 9.97
C LEU A 216 -21.58 -21.48 10.21
N SER A 217 -21.69 -22.44 9.28
CA SER A 217 -20.92 -23.68 9.35
C SER A 217 -19.45 -23.44 9.05
N HIS A 218 -18.53 -24.19 9.70
CA HIS A 218 -17.10 -24.10 9.43
C HIS A 218 -16.72 -24.27 7.95
N LYS A 219 -17.43 -25.14 7.22
CA LYS A 219 -17.20 -25.32 5.77
C LYS A 219 -17.60 -24.09 4.95
N GLN A 220 -18.65 -23.38 5.37
CA GLN A 220 -19.08 -22.15 4.71
C GLN A 220 -18.13 -21.00 5.05
N TYR A 221 -17.71 -20.90 6.32
CA TYR A 221 -16.72 -19.95 6.78
C TYR A 221 -15.42 -20.03 5.95
N SER A 222 -14.82 -21.22 5.82
CA SER A 222 -13.57 -21.38 5.07
C SER A 222 -13.73 -21.04 3.58
N SER A 223 -14.87 -21.41 2.97
CA SER A 223 -15.15 -21.10 1.56
C SER A 223 -15.39 -19.61 1.30
N ILE A 224 -16.05 -18.91 2.22
CA ILE A 224 -16.25 -17.46 2.12
C ILE A 224 -14.91 -16.74 2.33
N LEU A 225 -14.15 -17.15 3.35
CA LEU A 225 -12.89 -16.53 3.70
C LEU A 225 -11.88 -16.62 2.54
N SER A 226 -11.69 -17.80 1.95
CA SER A 226 -10.74 -17.97 0.84
C SER A 226 -11.06 -17.11 -0.38
N LYS A 227 -12.35 -16.89 -0.67
CA LYS A 227 -12.79 -15.99 -1.73
C LYS A 227 -12.52 -14.51 -1.40
N ILE A 228 -12.76 -14.11 -0.16
CA ILE A 228 -12.50 -12.73 0.29
C ILE A 228 -10.99 -12.45 0.30
N GLU A 229 -10.19 -13.38 0.81
CA GLU A 229 -8.72 -13.30 0.81
C GLU A 229 -8.17 -13.22 -0.61
N GLY A 230 -8.63 -14.09 -1.52
CA GLY A 230 -8.25 -14.04 -2.93
C GLY A 230 -8.64 -12.72 -3.62
N PHE A 231 -9.83 -12.18 -3.33
CA PHE A 231 -10.22 -10.85 -3.83
C PHE A 231 -9.33 -9.74 -3.26
N SER A 232 -9.06 -9.78 -1.95
CA SER A 232 -8.27 -8.79 -1.25
C SER A 232 -6.86 -8.70 -1.78
N LEU A 233 -6.18 -9.85 -1.92
CA LEU A 233 -4.82 -9.94 -2.45
C LEU A 233 -4.74 -9.39 -3.87
N ASN A 234 -5.73 -9.70 -4.70
CA ASN A 234 -5.80 -9.20 -6.07
C ASN A 234 -6.21 -7.72 -6.14
N ALA A 235 -6.97 -7.20 -5.18
CA ALA A 235 -7.33 -5.78 -5.11
C ALA A 235 -6.20 -4.91 -4.51
N SER A 236 -5.35 -5.46 -3.64
CA SER A 236 -4.24 -4.76 -2.99
C SER A 236 -3.02 -4.60 -3.92
N LEU A 237 -3.17 -3.74 -4.93
CA LEU A 237 -2.15 -3.45 -5.95
C LEU A 237 -0.81 -2.96 -5.36
N SER A 238 -0.82 -2.35 -4.18
CA SER A 238 0.37 -1.87 -3.47
C SER A 238 1.28 -2.99 -2.92
N ILE A 239 0.74 -4.20 -2.82
CA ILE A 239 1.38 -5.37 -2.20
C ILE A 239 1.78 -6.38 -3.30
N TYR A 240 1.61 -6.05 -4.58
CA TYR A 240 1.86 -6.99 -5.68
C TYR A 240 3.32 -7.47 -5.79
N ASN A 241 4.27 -6.72 -5.25
CA ASN A 241 5.67 -7.11 -5.16
C ASN A 241 5.99 -8.00 -3.94
N ILE A 242 5.00 -8.28 -3.09
CA ILE A 242 5.07 -9.27 -2.01
C ILE A 242 4.40 -10.55 -2.51
N ASP A 243 5.05 -11.68 -2.25
CA ASP A 243 4.46 -13.00 -2.44
C ASP A 243 3.94 -13.50 -1.10
N ILE A 244 2.64 -13.76 -1.04
CA ILE A 244 1.98 -14.32 0.12
C ILE A 244 1.55 -15.70 -0.35
N SER A 245 2.17 -16.75 0.16
CA SER A 245 2.12 -18.13 -0.35
C SER A 245 0.70 -18.72 -0.38
N ASP A 246 -0.13 -18.28 -1.33
CA ASP A 246 -1.53 -18.67 -1.46
C ASP A 246 -1.85 -19.17 -2.87
N GLU A 247 -2.72 -20.17 -2.91
CA GLU A 247 -3.13 -20.93 -4.10
C GLU A 247 -3.85 -20.06 -5.17
N TYR A 248 -4.24 -18.83 -4.82
CA TYR A 248 -5.04 -17.92 -5.65
C TYR A 248 -4.24 -16.80 -6.34
N MET A 249 -2.91 -16.89 -6.38
CA MET A 249 -2.07 -15.78 -6.85
C MET A 249 -1.96 -15.68 -8.38
N LEU A 250 -2.10 -14.44 -8.86
CA LEU A 250 -1.73 -14.03 -10.20
C LEU A 250 -0.21 -14.13 -10.39
N SER A 251 0.22 -14.61 -11.56
CA SER A 251 1.64 -14.63 -11.91
C SER A 251 2.23 -13.21 -11.96
N ILE A 252 3.54 -13.08 -11.75
CA ILE A 252 4.27 -11.79 -11.80
C ILE A 252 3.96 -11.02 -13.09
N TYR A 253 3.84 -11.72 -14.22
CA TYR A 253 3.50 -11.11 -15.51
C TYR A 253 2.08 -10.54 -15.53
N GLN A 254 1.10 -11.26 -14.99
CA GLN A 254 -0.29 -10.79 -14.90
C GLN A 254 -0.40 -9.57 -13.98
N LYS A 255 0.24 -9.62 -12.80
CA LYS A 255 0.34 -8.49 -11.86
C LYS A 255 0.90 -7.24 -12.55
N SER A 256 1.97 -7.43 -13.33
CA SER A 256 2.63 -6.36 -14.06
C SER A 256 1.76 -5.75 -15.16
N ILE A 257 1.01 -6.57 -15.91
CA ILE A 257 0.07 -6.10 -16.94
C ILE A 257 -1.04 -5.26 -16.31
N ILE A 258 -1.60 -5.71 -15.18
CA ILE A 258 -2.64 -4.96 -14.46
C ILE A 258 -2.10 -3.59 -14.04
N LEU A 259 -0.93 -3.53 -13.42
CA LEU A 259 -0.32 -2.26 -13.01
C LEU A 259 -0.02 -1.35 -14.20
N ALA A 260 0.49 -1.90 -15.31
CA ALA A 260 0.77 -1.15 -16.53
C ALA A 260 -0.47 -0.51 -17.15
N ILE A 261 -1.66 -1.11 -16.95
CA ILE A 261 -2.95 -0.56 -17.39
C ILE A 261 -3.50 0.46 -16.37
N VAL A 262 -3.41 0.16 -15.07
CA VAL A 262 -3.98 0.99 -14.01
C VAL A 262 -3.23 2.33 -13.85
N ILE A 263 -1.91 2.33 -13.95
CA ILE A 263 -1.10 3.56 -13.75
C ILE A 263 -1.49 4.67 -14.74
N PRO A 264 -1.58 4.45 -16.06
CA PRO A 264 -2.06 5.47 -17.00
C PRO A 264 -3.46 5.99 -16.67
N ILE A 265 -4.38 5.11 -16.25
CA ILE A 265 -5.74 5.50 -15.85
C ILE A 265 -5.69 6.43 -14.63
N LEU A 266 -4.86 6.11 -13.63
CA LEU A 266 -4.66 6.96 -12.46
C LEU A 266 -4.04 8.31 -12.81
N VAL A 267 -3.10 8.36 -13.75
CA VAL A 267 -2.49 9.62 -14.22
C VAL A 267 -3.53 10.49 -14.92
N ILE A 268 -4.37 9.93 -15.78
CA ILE A 268 -5.47 10.65 -16.42
C ILE A 268 -6.43 11.22 -15.36
N LEU A 269 -6.79 10.41 -14.37
CA LEU A 269 -7.67 10.82 -13.27
C LEU A 269 -7.03 11.92 -12.39
N LEU A 270 -5.72 11.82 -12.15
CA LEU A 270 -4.93 12.84 -11.43
C LEU A 270 -4.95 14.18 -12.16
N VAL A 271 -4.69 14.18 -13.47
CA VAL A 271 -4.73 15.39 -14.30
C VAL A 271 -6.13 16.00 -14.30
N TYR A 272 -7.15 15.17 -14.47
CA TYR A 272 -8.55 15.60 -14.46
C TYR A 272 -8.96 16.21 -13.11
N SER A 273 -8.59 15.54 -12.02
CA SER A 273 -8.85 16.00 -10.65
C SER A 273 -8.22 17.36 -10.41
N PHE A 274 -6.91 17.48 -10.66
CA PHE A 274 -6.14 18.70 -10.41
C PHE A 274 -6.61 19.89 -11.25
N LYS A 275 -7.07 19.63 -12.48
CA LYS A 275 -7.67 20.65 -13.34
C LYS A 275 -8.97 21.20 -12.75
N LYS A 276 -9.81 20.33 -12.19
CA LYS A 276 -11.13 20.68 -11.67
C LYS A 276 -11.15 21.13 -10.21
N THR A 277 -10.00 21.15 -9.53
CA THR A 277 -9.91 21.61 -8.14
C THR A 277 -10.32 23.10 -8.04
N PRO A 278 -11.44 23.42 -7.36
CA PRO A 278 -11.86 24.80 -7.15
C PRO A 278 -10.97 25.47 -6.10
N LEU A 279 -10.48 26.67 -6.41
CA LEU A 279 -9.57 27.45 -5.56
C LEU A 279 -10.19 27.77 -4.18
N GLU A 280 -11.50 28.03 -4.16
CA GLU A 280 -12.28 28.45 -2.98
C GLU A 280 -12.45 27.37 -1.91
N ARG A 281 -12.16 26.11 -2.25
CA ARG A 281 -12.32 24.96 -1.36
C ARG A 281 -10.98 24.41 -0.87
N ASN A 282 -9.89 25.11 -1.18
CA ASN A 282 -8.57 24.76 -0.70
C ASN A 282 -8.51 24.97 0.82
N GLY A 283 -8.17 23.93 1.58
CA GLY A 283 -8.26 23.92 3.04
C GLY A 283 -9.33 22.98 3.64
N TYR A 284 -10.33 22.53 2.87
CA TYR A 284 -11.26 21.50 3.33
C TYR A 284 -10.61 20.12 3.38
N ILE A 285 -11.07 19.26 4.30
CA ILE A 285 -10.56 17.87 4.42
C ILE A 285 -10.78 17.10 3.12
N VAL A 286 -11.95 17.26 2.51
CA VAL A 286 -12.31 16.71 1.19
C VAL A 286 -12.83 17.82 0.30
N ILE A 287 -12.20 18.02 -0.85
CA ILE A 287 -12.52 19.11 -1.78
C ILE A 287 -13.82 18.83 -2.54
N PHE A 288 -14.15 17.57 -2.82
CA PHE A 288 -15.33 17.20 -3.61
C PHE A 288 -16.51 16.77 -2.72
N LYS A 289 -17.69 17.39 -2.92
CA LYS A 289 -18.93 17.06 -2.17
C LYS A 289 -19.34 15.58 -2.25
N PRO A 290 -19.33 14.89 -3.41
CA PRO A 290 -19.72 13.48 -3.45
C PRO A 290 -18.71 12.57 -2.74
N LEU A 291 -17.41 12.86 -2.84
CA LEU A 291 -16.38 12.12 -2.10
C LEU A 291 -16.50 12.29 -0.58
N GLU A 292 -17.01 13.43 -0.12
CA GLU A 292 -17.25 13.68 1.31
C GLU A 292 -18.23 12.66 1.91
N ILE A 293 -19.29 12.31 1.16
CA ILE A 293 -20.29 11.32 1.59
C ILE A 293 -19.67 9.93 1.64
N ILE A 294 -18.95 9.54 0.58
CA ILE A 294 -18.27 8.24 0.50
C ILE A 294 -17.25 8.10 1.64
N PHE A 295 -16.50 9.16 1.94
CA PHE A 295 -15.53 9.17 3.04
C PHE A 295 -16.20 8.97 4.41
N LYS A 296 -17.31 9.68 4.70
CA LYS A 296 -18.04 9.53 5.97
C LYS A 296 -18.56 8.10 6.17
N ILE A 297 -19.14 7.52 5.12
CA ILE A 297 -19.67 6.15 5.15
C ILE A 297 -18.53 5.14 5.30
N GLY A 298 -17.47 5.29 4.50
CA GLY A 298 -16.32 4.38 4.53
C GLY A 298 -15.65 4.35 5.90
N VAL A 299 -15.38 5.51 6.50
CA VAL A 299 -14.80 5.61 7.85
C VAL A 299 -15.75 4.98 8.89
N SER A 300 -17.05 5.28 8.84
CA SER A 300 -18.05 4.70 9.74
C SER A 300 -18.10 3.16 9.66
N VAL A 301 -18.09 2.58 8.47
CA VAL A 301 -18.07 1.12 8.28
C VAL A 301 -16.78 0.51 8.83
N CYS A 302 -15.61 1.09 8.51
CA CYS A 302 -14.31 0.55 8.98
C CYS A 302 -14.22 0.57 10.51
N PHE A 303 -14.56 1.69 11.15
CA PHE A 303 -14.55 1.79 12.60
C PHE A 303 -15.66 0.98 13.27
N GLY A 304 -16.81 0.83 12.63
CA GLY A 304 -17.87 -0.08 13.08
C GLY A 304 -17.35 -1.52 13.17
N LEU A 305 -16.76 -2.04 12.09
CA LEU A 305 -16.17 -3.37 12.08
C LEU A 305 -15.07 -3.52 13.15
N LEU A 306 -14.18 -2.53 13.28
CA LEU A 306 -13.13 -2.51 14.30
C LEU A 306 -13.71 -2.54 15.74
N GLY A 307 -14.75 -1.77 16.01
CA GLY A 307 -15.46 -1.79 17.30
C GLY A 307 -16.10 -3.14 17.59
N GLY A 308 -16.67 -3.79 16.57
CA GLY A 308 -17.18 -5.16 16.64
C GLY A 308 -16.11 -6.17 17.05
N VAL A 309 -14.95 -6.12 16.41
CA VAL A 309 -13.82 -7.01 16.69
C VAL A 309 -13.29 -6.84 18.11
N ILE A 310 -13.09 -5.60 18.57
CA ILE A 310 -12.62 -5.32 19.93
C ILE A 310 -13.63 -5.85 20.95
N ALA A 311 -14.92 -5.55 20.76
CA ALA A 311 -15.97 -6.02 21.65
C ALA A 311 -16.04 -7.55 21.69
N SER A 312 -16.00 -8.21 20.54
CA SER A 312 -16.04 -9.68 20.50
C SER A 312 -14.85 -10.32 21.22
N GLN A 313 -13.64 -9.77 21.05
CA GLN A 313 -12.44 -10.28 21.73
C GLN A 313 -12.52 -10.09 23.25
N MET A 314 -12.97 -8.92 23.72
CA MET A 314 -13.16 -8.66 25.15
C MET A 314 -14.18 -9.63 25.77
N ILE A 315 -15.31 -9.84 25.09
CA ILE A 315 -16.38 -10.71 25.58
C ILE A 315 -15.93 -12.18 25.56
N MET A 316 -15.29 -12.64 24.49
CA MET A 316 -14.76 -14.01 24.41
C MET A 316 -13.75 -14.31 25.51
N ASN A 317 -12.90 -13.34 25.85
CA ASN A 317 -11.94 -13.46 26.94
C ASN A 317 -12.63 -13.54 28.31
N HIS A 318 -13.69 -12.75 28.53
CA HIS A 318 -14.45 -12.77 29.78
C HIS A 318 -15.15 -14.11 30.05
N TYR A 319 -15.61 -14.80 29.01
CA TYR A 319 -16.28 -16.10 29.12
C TYR A 319 -15.32 -17.31 29.00
N GLU A 320 -13.99 -17.09 28.96
CA GLU A 320 -12.94 -18.12 28.80
C GLU A 320 -13.20 -19.12 27.64
N ILE A 321 -13.85 -18.66 26.57
CA ILE A 321 -14.32 -19.54 25.48
C ILE A 321 -13.17 -20.20 24.73
N TYR A 322 -11.96 -19.65 24.82
CA TYR A 322 -10.74 -20.24 24.26
C TYR A 322 -10.37 -21.59 24.88
N GLN A 323 -10.87 -21.92 26.08
CA GLN A 323 -10.62 -23.21 26.73
C GLN A 323 -11.59 -24.32 26.27
N PHE A 324 -12.67 -23.95 25.58
CA PHE A 324 -13.65 -24.91 25.08
C PHE A 324 -13.30 -25.33 23.66
N ASP A 325 -13.08 -26.63 23.46
CA ASP A 325 -12.90 -27.21 22.13
C ASP A 325 -14.13 -26.91 21.27
N LEU A 326 -13.92 -26.48 20.02
CA LEU A 326 -14.98 -26.06 19.08
C LEU A 326 -16.08 -27.11 18.92
N ASN A 327 -15.74 -28.39 19.15
CA ASN A 327 -16.64 -29.54 19.09
C ASN A 327 -17.60 -29.66 20.30
N ASN A 328 -17.30 -29.02 21.45
CA ASN A 328 -18.11 -29.06 22.68
C ASN A 328 -18.98 -27.80 22.88
N MET A 329 -18.98 -26.86 21.94
CA MET A 329 -19.72 -25.58 22.06
C MET A 329 -21.24 -25.71 21.95
N THR A 330 -21.77 -26.88 21.56
CA THR A 330 -23.22 -27.12 21.44
C THR A 330 -23.95 -26.97 22.79
N GLY A 331 -23.27 -27.25 23.91
CA GLY A 331 -23.81 -27.03 25.27
C GLY A 331 -23.86 -25.56 25.70
N HIS A 332 -23.11 -24.67 25.05
CA HIS A 332 -22.99 -23.24 25.40
C HIS A 332 -23.58 -22.29 24.34
N LEU A 333 -24.39 -22.83 23.42
CA LEU A 333 -25.16 -22.12 22.40
C LEU A 333 -25.85 -20.81 22.88
N PRO A 334 -26.51 -20.73 24.05
CA PRO A 334 -27.11 -19.49 24.51
C PRO A 334 -26.07 -18.40 24.85
N ILE A 335 -24.89 -18.79 25.33
CA ILE A 335 -23.79 -17.84 25.60
C ILE A 335 -23.22 -17.35 24.27
N VAL A 336 -22.94 -18.26 23.33
CA VAL A 336 -22.45 -17.92 21.99
C VAL A 336 -23.39 -16.95 21.27
N ASN A 337 -24.71 -17.17 21.34
CA ASN A 337 -25.70 -16.26 20.75
C ASN A 337 -25.68 -14.86 21.36
N LYS A 338 -25.44 -14.74 22.68
CA LYS A 338 -25.27 -13.43 23.35
C LYS A 338 -24.01 -12.71 22.86
N ILE A 339 -22.93 -13.45 22.61
CA ILE A 339 -21.68 -12.87 22.12
C ILE A 339 -21.85 -12.34 20.71
N ILE A 340 -22.47 -13.13 19.83
CA ILE A 340 -22.77 -12.72 18.45
C ILE A 340 -23.65 -11.46 18.45
N SER A 341 -24.74 -11.45 19.24
CA SER A 341 -25.65 -10.30 19.27
C SER A 341 -24.99 -9.04 19.83
N LEU A 342 -24.19 -9.15 20.89
CA LEU A 342 -23.42 -8.03 21.44
C LEU A 342 -22.38 -7.52 20.44
N ALA A 343 -21.64 -8.41 19.77
CA ALA A 343 -20.64 -8.01 18.77
C ALA A 343 -21.29 -7.23 17.61
N VAL A 344 -22.43 -7.70 17.09
CA VAL A 344 -23.18 -7.00 16.04
C VAL A 344 -23.71 -5.64 16.54
N LEU A 345 -24.22 -5.58 17.76
CA LEU A 345 -24.73 -4.33 18.34
C LEU A 345 -23.61 -3.30 18.53
N PHE A 346 -22.45 -3.72 19.04
CA PHE A 346 -21.27 -2.86 19.15
C PHE A 346 -20.75 -2.40 17.78
N THR A 347 -20.79 -3.27 16.76
CA THR A 347 -20.44 -2.92 15.38
C THR A 347 -21.29 -1.76 14.87
N LEU A 348 -22.62 -1.88 15.02
CA LEU A 348 -23.58 -0.85 14.59
C LEU A 348 -23.45 0.44 15.41
N LEU A 349 -23.34 0.31 16.73
CA LEU A 349 -23.24 1.47 17.63
C LEU A 349 -21.97 2.26 17.36
N CYS A 350 -20.81 1.60 17.25
CA CYS A 350 -19.54 2.25 16.95
C CYS A 350 -19.59 2.93 15.57
N GLY A 351 -20.14 2.26 14.55
CA GLY A 351 -20.34 2.84 13.22
C GLY A 351 -21.18 4.12 13.24
N CYS A 352 -22.33 4.10 13.92
CA CYS A 352 -23.22 5.25 14.06
C CYS A 352 -22.56 6.42 14.79
N VAL A 353 -21.87 6.14 15.92
CA VAL A 353 -21.17 7.17 16.70
C VAL A 353 -20.07 7.82 15.85
N VAL A 354 -19.26 7.03 15.15
CA VAL A 354 -18.19 7.54 14.29
C VAL A 354 -18.75 8.32 13.11
N TYR A 355 -19.90 7.92 12.54
CA TYR A 355 -20.57 8.69 11.49
C TYR A 355 -20.96 10.09 11.97
N VAL A 356 -21.58 10.20 13.16
CA VAL A 356 -21.99 11.48 13.75
C VAL A 356 -20.77 12.36 14.02
N ILE A 357 -19.71 11.80 14.61
CA ILE A 357 -18.45 12.52 14.89
C ILE A 357 -17.82 13.00 13.59
N THR A 358 -17.69 12.12 12.59
CA THR A 358 -17.07 12.46 11.30
C THR A 358 -17.89 13.52 10.58
N ASN A 359 -19.22 13.45 10.62
CA ASN A 359 -20.09 14.48 10.05
C ASN A 359 -19.81 15.85 10.70
N LYS A 360 -19.73 15.89 12.04
CA LYS A 360 -19.45 17.12 12.78
C LYS A 360 -18.05 17.68 12.50
N ILE A 361 -17.02 16.83 12.44
CA ILE A 361 -15.64 17.24 12.10
C ILE A 361 -15.60 17.86 10.70
N VAL A 362 -16.26 17.23 9.74
CA VAL A 362 -16.30 17.73 8.36
C VAL A 362 -17.06 19.04 8.26
N GLU A 363 -18.16 19.21 8.99
CA GLU A 363 -18.88 20.49 9.10
C GLU A 363 -18.04 21.60 9.74
N VAL A 364 -17.31 21.30 10.82
CA VAL A 364 -16.39 22.26 11.47
C VAL A 364 -15.26 22.64 10.53
N SER A 365 -14.73 21.69 9.74
CA SER A 365 -13.66 21.98 8.79
C SER A 365 -14.08 22.94 7.66
N LYS A 366 -15.38 23.16 7.48
CA LYS A 366 -15.93 24.10 6.49
C LYS A 366 -16.01 25.54 6.99
N ARG A 367 -15.87 25.75 8.30
CA ARG A 367 -15.78 27.06 8.94
C ARG A 367 -14.32 27.46 9.08
#